data_AF-A0A8T3YLS6-F1
#
_entry.id   AF-A0A8T3YLS6-F1
#
_cell.length_a   1.000
_cell.length_b   1.000
_cell.length_c   1.000
_cell.angle_alpha   90.00
_cell.angle_beta   90.00
_cell.angle_gamma   90.00
#
_symmetry.space_group_name_H-M   'P 1'
#
loop_
_entity.id
_entity.type
_entity.pdbx_description
1 polymer ?
#
loop_
_entity_poly.entity_id
_entity_poly.type
_entity_poly.pdbx_seq_one_letter_code
_entity_poly.pdbx_strand_id
1 'polypeptide(L)'
;MFGDGGIDIRFNTIAFISSDKKDVDLWHSDLLSIFPFAEGKTQIVEGGEYGHSWNIRCYDRAVVRFFAALGAPVGSKVSTKYALPRYVFGLAYTKKIAFLDGLLASEVSVPRFRGDPRWSWAKRFTDFALGLSKIDMLENEHRAYLQELKQLCAKVGLATTPNLRKELCQPTQRKDGHTSYCYRIFFQTHREKVIKFNKKFGLRYAKDKKERLESRVKEATYPHDNMGLPPTGQKVVPN
;
A
#
# COMPACT_ATOMS: atom_id res chain seq x y z
N MET A 1 2.47 7.59 -7.08
CA MET A 1 2.14 7.30 -8.49
C MET A 1 1.26 6.07 -8.68
N PHE A 2 1.73 4.86 -8.37
CA PHE A 2 0.89 3.66 -8.47
C PHE A 2 -0.09 3.50 -7.29
N GLY A 3 0.29 4.01 -6.12
CA GLY A 3 -0.59 4.25 -4.96
C GLY A 3 -1.27 5.62 -5.05
N ASP A 4 -1.23 6.47 -4.02
CA ASP A 4 -1.96 7.75 -3.92
C ASP A 4 -1.38 8.93 -4.75
N GLY A 5 -1.26 8.73 -6.05
CA GLY A 5 -0.99 9.80 -7.01
C GLY A 5 -1.56 9.47 -8.38
N GLY A 6 -1.27 10.32 -9.35
CA GLY A 6 -1.72 10.10 -10.73
C GLY A 6 -1.25 11.17 -11.70
N ILE A 7 -1.32 10.84 -12.98
CA ILE A 7 -1.14 11.78 -14.08
C ILE A 7 -2.53 12.11 -14.62
N ASP A 8 -2.81 13.39 -14.83
CA ASP A 8 -4.06 13.81 -15.47
C ASP A 8 -4.16 13.27 -16.92
N ILE A 9 -5.38 13.01 -17.38
CA ILE A 9 -5.64 12.43 -18.72
C ILE A 9 -5.10 13.30 -19.86
N ARG A 10 -4.94 14.62 -19.65
CA ARG A 10 -4.40 15.56 -20.64
C ARG A 10 -2.88 15.71 -20.53
N PHE A 11 -2.21 14.94 -19.68
CA PHE A 11 -0.78 15.01 -19.42
C PHE A 11 -0.28 16.40 -18.99
N ASN A 12 -1.15 17.19 -18.35
CA ASN A 12 -0.80 18.54 -17.91
C ASN A 12 -0.30 18.60 -16.47
N THR A 13 -0.59 17.57 -15.67
CA THR A 13 -0.25 17.57 -14.25
C THR A 13 0.06 16.17 -13.77
N ILE A 14 1.07 16.07 -12.91
CA ILE A 14 1.32 14.93 -12.03
C ILE A 14 1.00 15.35 -10.60
N ALA A 15 0.31 14.50 -9.86
CA ALA A 15 -0.11 14.77 -8.49
C ALA A 15 0.28 13.65 -7.54
N PHE A 16 0.70 14.03 -6.33
CA PHE A 16 0.89 13.13 -5.19
C PHE A 16 0.02 13.64 -4.04
N ILE A 17 -0.69 12.73 -3.39
CA ILE A 17 -1.70 13.05 -2.38
C ILE A 17 -1.35 12.30 -1.10
N SER A 18 -1.39 13.01 0.04
CA SER A 18 -1.29 12.40 1.37
C SER A 18 -2.17 13.16 2.35
N SER A 19 -2.64 12.49 3.40
CA SER A 19 -3.27 13.16 4.54
C SER A 19 -2.25 13.90 5.42
N ASP A 20 -0.96 13.56 5.34
CA ASP A 20 0.11 14.23 6.09
C ASP A 20 0.90 15.18 5.19
N LYS A 21 0.97 16.46 5.58
CA LYS A 21 1.74 17.48 4.88
C LYS A 21 3.23 17.15 4.84
N LYS A 22 3.78 16.51 5.88
CA LYS A 22 5.22 16.17 5.94
C LYS A 22 5.61 15.19 4.84
N ASP A 23 4.74 14.23 4.54
CA ASP A 23 4.97 13.30 3.43
C ASP A 23 4.95 14.05 2.09
N VAL A 24 4.04 15.03 1.93
CA VAL A 24 3.97 15.87 0.72
C VAL A 24 5.19 16.77 0.57
N ASP A 25 5.66 17.39 1.65
CA ASP A 25 6.89 18.20 1.66
C ASP A 25 8.13 17.34 1.30
N LEU A 26 8.18 16.10 1.79
CA LEU A 26 9.24 15.15 1.43
C LEU A 26 9.20 14.77 -0.05
N TRP A 27 8.01 14.46 -0.59
CA TRP A 27 7.83 14.24 -2.03
C TRP A 27 8.28 15.45 -2.85
N HIS A 28 7.95 16.66 -2.39
CA HIS A 28 8.34 17.90 -3.06
C HIS A 28 9.86 18.05 -3.14
N SER A 29 10.54 17.86 -2.00
CA SER A 29 11.99 17.94 -1.90
C SER A 29 12.68 16.90 -2.79
N ASP A 30 12.23 15.63 -2.73
CA ASP A 30 12.77 14.56 -3.57
C ASP A 30 12.52 14.84 -5.07
N LEU A 31 11.35 15.37 -5.44
CA LEU A 31 11.02 15.75 -6.82
C LEU A 31 11.96 16.83 -7.35
N LEU A 32 12.15 17.92 -6.60
CA LEU A 32 13.02 19.02 -7.01
C LEU A 32 14.51 18.65 -6.99
N SER A 33 14.91 17.72 -6.12
CA SER A 33 16.26 17.17 -6.14
C SER A 33 16.57 16.41 -7.45
N ILE A 34 15.58 15.71 -8.00
CA ILE A 34 15.73 14.96 -9.27
C ILE A 34 15.49 15.86 -10.48
N PHE A 35 14.55 16.80 -10.37
CA PHE A 35 14.11 17.69 -11.45
C PHE A 35 14.18 19.16 -11.00
N PRO A 36 15.38 19.74 -10.83
CA PRO A 36 15.52 21.11 -10.34
C PRO A 36 14.85 22.14 -11.27
N PHE A 37 14.78 21.87 -12.57
CA PHE A 37 14.08 22.72 -13.54
C PHE A 37 12.56 22.80 -13.36
N ALA A 38 11.98 21.96 -12.49
CA ALA A 38 10.56 22.00 -12.14
C ALA A 38 10.25 22.99 -11.01
N GLU A 39 11.27 23.63 -10.42
CA GLU A 39 11.08 24.70 -9.45
C GLU A 39 10.22 25.83 -10.04
N GLY A 40 9.29 26.37 -9.23
CA GLY A 40 8.29 27.34 -9.68
C GLY A 40 7.16 26.76 -10.55
N LYS A 41 7.20 25.47 -10.90
CA LYS A 41 6.14 24.75 -11.63
C LYS A 41 5.41 23.72 -10.76
N THR A 42 5.63 23.77 -9.45
CA THR A 42 4.97 22.95 -8.45
C THR A 42 4.03 23.79 -7.60
N GLN A 43 2.99 23.16 -7.07
CA GLN A 43 2.04 23.78 -6.16
C GLN A 43 1.56 22.76 -5.14
N ILE A 44 1.63 23.10 -3.85
CA ILE A 44 0.99 22.33 -2.79
C ILE A 44 -0.38 22.95 -2.52
N VAL A 45 -1.42 22.13 -2.64
CA VAL A 45 -2.82 22.53 -2.43
C VAL A 45 -3.38 21.69 -1.30
N GLU A 46 -3.99 22.35 -0.32
CA GLU A 46 -4.79 21.70 0.71
C GLU A 46 -6.21 21.47 0.18
N GLY A 47 -6.76 20.29 0.41
CA GLY A 47 -8.14 19.99 0.04
C GLY A 47 -8.48 18.51 0.19
N GLY A 48 -9.75 18.17 -0.06
CA GLY A 48 -10.19 16.79 -0.12
C GLY A 48 -11.70 16.68 -0.01
N GLU A 49 -12.32 16.01 -0.98
CA GLU A 49 -13.78 15.82 -1.06
C GLU A 49 -14.28 14.89 0.06
N TYR A 50 -13.41 14.03 0.61
CA TYR A 50 -13.75 12.99 1.59
C TYR A 50 -12.90 13.03 2.88
N GLY A 51 -12.24 14.17 3.14
CA GLY A 51 -11.37 14.36 4.31
C GLY A 51 -10.27 15.37 4.06
N HIS A 52 -9.45 15.63 5.08
CA HIS A 52 -8.30 16.52 4.98
C HIS A 52 -7.15 15.84 4.22
N SER A 53 -6.65 16.48 3.16
CA SER A 53 -5.47 16.01 2.45
C SER A 53 -4.66 17.16 1.84
N TRP A 54 -3.42 16.85 1.51
CA TRP A 54 -2.47 17.72 0.83
C TRP A 54 -2.14 17.10 -0.52
N ASN A 55 -2.10 17.94 -1.55
CA ASN A 55 -1.84 17.54 -2.92
C ASN A 55 -0.71 18.39 -3.48
N ILE A 56 0.46 17.79 -3.73
CA ILE A 56 1.47 18.42 -4.56
C ILE A 56 1.16 18.14 -6.02
N ARG A 57 1.07 19.21 -6.81
CA ARG A 57 0.91 19.19 -8.26
C ARG A 57 2.18 19.71 -8.90
N CYS A 58 2.66 19.03 -9.95
CA CYS A 58 3.70 19.54 -10.84
C CYS A 58 3.13 19.66 -12.26
N TYR A 59 3.29 20.84 -12.84
CA TYR A 59 2.78 21.18 -14.18
C TYR A 59 3.86 21.11 -15.26
N ASP A 60 5.09 20.76 -14.89
CA ASP A 60 6.17 20.61 -15.86
C ASP A 60 5.93 19.38 -16.76
N ARG A 61 5.75 19.63 -18.06
CA ARG A 61 5.42 18.59 -19.04
C ARG A 61 6.54 17.56 -19.21
N ALA A 62 7.81 17.93 -19.00
CA ALA A 62 8.90 16.97 -19.10
C ALA A 62 8.85 15.98 -17.93
N VAL A 63 8.60 16.46 -16.72
CA VAL A 63 8.39 15.60 -15.54
C VAL A 63 7.16 14.70 -15.72
N VAL A 64 6.03 15.23 -16.19
CA VAL A 64 4.82 14.44 -16.44
C VAL A 64 5.09 13.32 -17.46
N ARG A 65 5.70 13.65 -18.59
CA ARG A 65 6.03 12.69 -19.65
C ARG A 65 7.05 11.66 -19.20
N PHE A 66 8.00 12.04 -18.35
CA PHE A 66 8.96 11.13 -17.75
C PHE A 66 8.26 10.03 -16.95
N PHE A 67 7.36 10.39 -16.03
CA PHE A 67 6.62 9.38 -15.24
C PHE A 67 5.65 8.55 -16.10
N ALA A 68 5.02 9.15 -17.11
CA ALA A 68 4.21 8.40 -18.06
C ALA A 68 5.04 7.37 -18.85
N ALA A 69 6.24 7.75 -19.30
CA ALA A 69 7.17 6.84 -19.99
C ALA A 69 7.66 5.70 -19.07
N LEU A 70 7.78 5.95 -17.77
CA LEU A 70 8.01 4.92 -16.75
C LEU A 70 6.78 4.04 -16.47
N GLY A 71 5.66 4.27 -17.15
CA GLY A 71 4.45 3.44 -17.04
C GLY A 71 3.55 3.81 -15.86
N ALA A 72 3.71 5.00 -15.26
CA ALA A 72 2.75 5.48 -14.27
C ALA A 72 1.34 5.57 -14.90
N PRO A 73 0.28 5.14 -14.19
CA PRO A 73 -1.07 5.19 -14.73
C PRO A 73 -1.52 6.63 -15.06
N VAL A 74 -2.20 6.78 -16.19
CA VAL A 74 -2.75 8.06 -16.66
C VAL A 74 -4.28 8.05 -16.50
N GLY A 75 -4.82 9.12 -15.95
CA GLY A 75 -6.25 9.26 -15.63
C GLY A 75 -6.69 8.47 -14.39
N SER A 76 -7.98 8.13 -14.34
CA SER A 76 -8.58 7.39 -13.21
C SER A 76 -8.08 5.94 -13.18
N LYS A 77 -7.22 5.60 -12.21
CA LYS A 77 -6.79 4.20 -11.98
C LYS A 77 -7.95 3.24 -11.79
N VAL A 78 -9.08 3.69 -11.24
CA VAL A 78 -10.25 2.83 -11.02
C VAL A 78 -10.95 2.49 -12.34
N SER A 79 -10.92 3.39 -13.32
CA SER A 79 -11.64 3.26 -14.59
C SER A 79 -10.73 2.95 -15.79
N THR A 80 -9.40 2.98 -15.60
CA THR A 80 -8.42 2.76 -16.66
C THR A 80 -7.68 1.42 -16.50
N LYS A 81 -7.41 0.75 -17.62
CA LYS A 81 -6.51 -0.41 -17.68
C LYS A 81 -5.05 0.05 -17.54
N TYR A 82 -4.32 -0.55 -16.61
CA TYR A 82 -2.88 -0.35 -16.47
C TYR A 82 -2.22 -1.64 -15.98
N ALA A 83 -0.92 -1.75 -16.19
CA ALA A 83 -0.11 -2.91 -15.81
C ALA A 83 1.10 -2.46 -14.97
N LEU A 84 1.76 -3.40 -14.30
CA LEU A 84 3.06 -3.12 -13.72
C LEU A 84 4.09 -2.95 -14.85
N PRO A 85 4.97 -1.94 -14.81
CA PRO A 85 5.99 -1.78 -15.83
C PRO A 85 6.94 -2.98 -15.85
N ARG A 86 7.18 -3.57 -17.02
CA ARG A 86 7.94 -4.82 -17.15
C ARG A 86 9.37 -4.71 -16.64
N TYR A 87 9.99 -3.54 -16.78
CA TYR A 87 11.34 -3.28 -16.29
C TYR A 87 11.45 -3.47 -14.77
N VAL A 88 10.38 -3.27 -13.99
CA VAL A 88 10.38 -3.42 -12.52
C VAL A 88 10.76 -4.84 -12.12
N PHE A 89 10.36 -5.84 -12.91
CA PHE A 89 10.69 -7.25 -12.65
C PHE A 89 12.18 -7.57 -12.90
N GLY A 90 12.86 -6.76 -13.72
CA GLY A 90 14.29 -6.87 -14.04
C GLY A 90 15.20 -6.05 -13.12
N LEU A 91 14.66 -5.14 -12.30
CA LEU A 91 15.46 -4.31 -11.38
C LEU A 91 16.27 -5.14 -10.36
N ALA A 92 17.37 -4.59 -9.85
CA ALA A 92 18.08 -5.17 -8.70
C ALA A 92 17.16 -5.30 -7.47
N TYR A 93 17.46 -6.25 -6.57
CA TYR A 93 16.63 -6.55 -5.38
C TYR A 93 16.28 -5.30 -4.56
N THR A 94 17.25 -4.43 -4.29
CA THR A 94 17.05 -3.18 -3.53
C THR A 94 16.14 -2.19 -4.24
N LYS A 95 16.22 -2.11 -5.58
CA LYS A 95 15.35 -1.24 -6.40
C LYS A 95 13.93 -1.78 -6.51
N LYS A 96 13.74 -3.11 -6.49
CA LYS A 96 12.41 -3.73 -6.34
C LYS A 96 11.79 -3.38 -4.99
N ILE A 97 12.58 -3.43 -3.91
CA ILE A 97 12.13 -2.98 -2.58
C ILE A 97 11.72 -1.52 -2.63
N ALA A 98 12.54 -0.62 -3.21
CA ALA A 98 12.21 0.80 -3.30
C ALA A 98 10.90 1.06 -4.06
N PHE A 99 10.67 0.36 -5.17
CA PHE A 99 9.40 0.43 -5.90
C PHE A 99 8.21 -0.01 -5.05
N LEU A 100 8.33 -1.18 -4.39
CA LEU A 100 7.28 -1.70 -3.52
C LEU A 100 7.06 -0.84 -2.28
N ASP A 101 8.12 -0.24 -1.71
CA ASP A 101 8.04 0.65 -0.55
C ASP A 101 7.13 1.84 -0.85
N GLY A 102 7.32 2.50 -2.00
CA GLY A 102 6.46 3.60 -2.43
C GLY A 102 5.00 3.18 -2.67
N LEU A 103 4.76 2.00 -3.24
CA LEU A 103 3.40 1.48 -3.44
C LEU A 103 2.72 1.10 -2.10
N LEU A 104 3.43 0.38 -1.24
CA LEU A 104 2.94 -0.08 0.05
C LEU A 104 2.72 1.10 1.00
N ALA A 105 3.56 2.14 0.94
CA ALA A 105 3.39 3.36 1.73
C ALA A 105 1.98 3.94 1.53
N SER A 106 1.46 3.97 0.30
CA SER A 106 0.09 4.38 0.01
C SER A 106 -0.95 3.32 0.41
N GLU A 107 -0.78 2.08 -0.05
CA GLU A 107 -1.93 1.15 -0.13
C GLU A 107 -1.97 0.08 0.98
N VAL A 108 -0.87 -0.13 1.71
CA VAL A 108 -0.83 -1.18 2.75
C VAL A 108 -1.58 -0.73 4.00
N SER A 109 -2.33 -1.65 4.61
CA SER A 109 -2.88 -1.47 5.95
C SER A 109 -1.82 -1.75 7.02
N VAL A 110 -1.95 -1.10 8.17
CA VAL A 110 -1.19 -1.47 9.36
C VAL A 110 -1.90 -2.67 10.01
N PRO A 111 -1.21 -3.80 10.25
CA PRO A 111 -1.80 -4.95 10.91
C PRO A 111 -2.26 -4.57 12.33
N ARG A 112 -3.40 -5.11 12.75
CA ARG A 112 -3.88 -4.99 14.12
C ARG A 112 -3.31 -6.12 14.95
N PHE A 113 -2.84 -5.84 16.16
CA PHE A 113 -2.44 -6.86 17.12
C PHE A 113 -3.57 -7.02 18.15
N ARG A 114 -4.32 -8.13 18.07
CA ARG A 114 -5.50 -8.36 18.92
C ARG A 114 -5.60 -9.80 19.36
N GLY A 115 -6.34 -10.03 20.46
CA GLY A 115 -6.66 -11.36 20.95
C GLY A 115 -7.43 -12.17 19.92
N ASP A 116 -7.19 -13.48 19.89
CA ASP A 116 -7.99 -14.38 19.10
C ASP A 116 -9.34 -14.63 19.81
N PRO A 117 -10.49 -14.43 19.14
CA PRO A 117 -11.79 -14.73 19.74
C PRO A 117 -11.91 -16.19 20.22
N ARG A 118 -11.15 -17.12 19.63
CA ARG A 118 -11.12 -18.54 20.02
C ARG A 118 -10.14 -18.82 21.16
N TRP A 119 -9.15 -17.94 21.37
CA TRP A 119 -8.07 -18.10 22.34
C TRP A 119 -7.73 -16.74 22.94
N SER A 120 -8.46 -16.34 23.98
CA SER A 120 -8.36 -15.01 24.59
C SER A 120 -6.95 -14.64 25.08
N TRP A 121 -6.13 -15.65 25.41
CA TRP A 121 -4.73 -15.51 25.83
C TRP A 121 -3.76 -15.38 24.65
N ALA A 122 -4.15 -15.75 23.42
CA ALA A 122 -3.30 -15.68 22.25
C ALA A 122 -3.59 -14.40 21.46
N LYS A 123 -2.62 -13.50 21.34
CA LYS A 123 -2.69 -12.35 20.45
C LYS A 123 -2.02 -12.66 19.12
N ARG A 124 -2.59 -12.15 18.02
CA ARG A 124 -2.01 -12.29 16.69
C ARG A 124 -2.20 -11.03 15.86
N PHE A 125 -1.39 -10.91 14.81
CA PHE A 125 -1.62 -9.89 13.80
C PHE A 125 -2.80 -10.28 12.90
N THR A 126 -3.65 -9.31 12.58
CA THR A 126 -4.77 -9.43 11.65
C THR A 126 -4.81 -8.23 10.70
N ASP A 127 -5.63 -8.34 9.66
CA ASP A 127 -5.98 -7.22 8.77
C ASP A 127 -4.78 -6.59 8.05
N PHE A 128 -3.77 -7.42 7.71
CA PHE A 128 -2.60 -6.98 6.95
C PHE A 128 -2.81 -7.21 5.45
N ALA A 129 -3.10 -6.15 4.71
CA ALA A 129 -3.46 -6.25 3.31
C ALA A 129 -3.10 -5.00 2.53
N LEU A 130 -2.96 -5.15 1.22
CA LEU A 130 -2.99 -4.07 0.23
C LEU A 130 -4.34 -4.16 -0.48
N GLY A 131 -5.05 -3.03 -0.60
CA GLY A 131 -6.36 -2.97 -1.26
C GLY A 131 -6.36 -1.99 -2.43
N LEU A 132 -6.87 -2.40 -3.59
CA LEU A 132 -7.00 -1.54 -4.76
C LEU A 132 -8.38 -1.70 -5.40
N SER A 133 -9.02 -0.57 -5.71
CA SER A 133 -10.35 -0.54 -6.30
C SER A 133 -10.31 -0.54 -7.83
N LYS A 134 -11.29 -1.22 -8.43
CA LYS A 134 -11.52 -1.24 -9.88
C LYS A 134 -13.00 -1.35 -10.21
N ILE A 135 -13.43 -0.75 -11.33
CA ILE A 135 -14.74 -1.02 -11.92
C ILE A 135 -14.88 -2.49 -12.31
N ASP A 136 -16.11 -3.00 -12.23
CA ASP A 136 -16.50 -4.36 -12.61
C ASP A 136 -16.08 -4.76 -14.03
N MET A 137 -16.22 -3.87 -15.02
CA MET A 137 -15.86 -4.15 -16.41
C MET A 137 -14.36 -4.47 -16.61
N LEU A 138 -13.50 -4.06 -15.69
CA LEU A 138 -12.04 -4.28 -15.75
C LEU A 138 -11.55 -5.30 -14.72
N GLU A 139 -12.44 -6.15 -14.20
CA GLU A 139 -12.12 -7.12 -13.15
C GLU A 139 -11.02 -8.10 -13.58
N ASN A 140 -11.07 -8.62 -14.81
CA ASN A 140 -10.11 -9.61 -15.30
C ASN A 140 -8.69 -9.02 -15.40
N GLU A 141 -8.57 -7.84 -15.99
CA GLU A 141 -7.32 -7.10 -16.07
C GLU A 141 -6.78 -6.76 -14.69
N HIS A 142 -7.65 -6.37 -13.76
CA HIS A 142 -7.25 -6.03 -12.40
C HIS A 142 -6.75 -7.25 -11.64
N ARG A 143 -7.40 -8.40 -11.80
CA ARG A 143 -6.93 -9.67 -11.23
C ARG A 143 -5.56 -10.05 -11.79
N ALA A 144 -5.34 -9.90 -13.10
CA ALA A 144 -4.04 -10.13 -13.72
C ALA A 144 -2.97 -9.20 -13.12
N TYR A 145 -3.25 -7.89 -13.00
CA TYR A 145 -2.37 -6.92 -12.36
C TYR A 145 -2.02 -7.32 -10.90
N LEU A 146 -3.01 -7.74 -10.11
CA LEU A 146 -2.78 -8.15 -8.73
C LEU A 146 -1.96 -9.44 -8.62
N GLN A 147 -2.09 -10.36 -9.57
CA GLN A 147 -1.22 -11.54 -9.60
C GLN A 147 0.23 -11.16 -9.95
N GLU A 148 0.45 -10.26 -10.89
CA GLU A 148 1.78 -9.70 -11.18
C GLU A 148 2.39 -9.01 -9.96
N LEU A 149 1.56 -8.25 -9.21
CA LEU A 149 1.99 -7.62 -7.97
C LEU A 149 2.38 -8.66 -6.90
N LYS A 150 1.62 -9.75 -6.76
CA LYS A 150 1.99 -10.88 -5.88
C LYS A 150 3.31 -11.51 -6.30
N GLN A 151 3.55 -11.69 -7.59
CA GLN A 151 4.83 -12.21 -8.10
C GLN A 151 5.99 -11.26 -7.75
N LEU A 152 5.79 -9.95 -7.89
CA LEU A 152 6.79 -8.95 -7.51
C LEU A 152 7.07 -8.97 -6.00
N CYS A 153 6.04 -9.07 -5.16
CA CYS A 153 6.18 -9.26 -3.72
C CYS A 153 6.98 -10.54 -3.38
N ALA A 154 6.70 -11.65 -4.06
CA ALA A 154 7.42 -12.91 -3.86
C ALA A 154 8.91 -12.77 -4.20
N LYS A 155 9.26 -12.04 -5.27
CA LYS A 155 10.67 -11.75 -5.65
C LYS A 155 11.45 -10.98 -4.58
N VAL A 156 10.78 -10.28 -3.67
CA VAL A 156 11.42 -9.62 -2.51
C VAL A 156 11.20 -10.37 -1.20
N GLY A 157 10.71 -11.61 -1.25
CA GLY A 157 10.46 -12.44 -0.06
C GLY A 157 9.29 -11.96 0.80
N LEU A 158 8.31 -11.27 0.21
CA LEU A 158 7.07 -10.88 0.88
C LEU A 158 5.96 -11.89 0.55
N ALA A 159 5.54 -12.65 1.55
CA ALA A 159 4.57 -13.73 1.38
C ALA A 159 3.12 -13.22 1.46
N THR A 160 2.31 -13.62 0.48
CA THR A 160 0.89 -13.28 0.37
C THR A 160 0.01 -14.53 0.49
N THR A 161 -1.27 -14.36 0.78
CA THR A 161 -2.26 -15.44 0.66
C THR A 161 -2.43 -15.86 -0.81
N PRO A 162 -2.83 -17.12 -1.08
CA PRO A 162 -3.05 -17.58 -2.45
C PRO A 162 -4.22 -16.85 -3.12
N ASN A 163 -5.31 -16.62 -2.39
CA ASN A 163 -6.53 -16.06 -2.94
C ASN A 163 -6.56 -14.53 -2.84
N LEU A 164 -7.03 -13.89 -3.91
CA LEU A 164 -7.45 -12.49 -3.93
C LEU A 164 -8.87 -12.39 -3.38
N ARG A 165 -9.14 -11.39 -2.52
CA ARG A 165 -10.49 -11.16 -1.98
C ARG A 165 -11.12 -9.95 -2.66
N LYS A 166 -12.30 -10.13 -3.25
CA LYS A 166 -13.18 -9.04 -3.71
C LYS A 166 -14.13 -8.66 -2.56
N GLU A 167 -14.21 -7.39 -2.21
CA GLU A 167 -15.12 -6.90 -1.16
C GLU A 167 -16.49 -6.59 -1.76
N LEU A 168 -17.40 -7.57 -1.68
CA LEU A 168 -18.76 -7.44 -2.25
C LEU A 168 -19.71 -6.61 -1.39
N CYS A 169 -19.42 -6.45 -0.10
CA CYS A 169 -20.30 -5.75 0.85
C CYS A 169 -20.11 -4.22 0.87
N GLN A 170 -19.11 -3.70 0.17
CA GLN A 170 -18.82 -2.26 0.11
C GLN A 170 -18.61 -1.79 -1.34
N PRO A 171 -19.57 -2.01 -2.25
CA PRO A 171 -19.48 -1.46 -3.59
C PRO A 171 -19.60 0.07 -3.52
N THR A 172 -18.85 0.76 -4.37
CA THR A 172 -19.00 2.21 -4.55
C THR A 172 -19.64 2.48 -5.90
N GLN A 173 -20.83 3.07 -5.88
CA GLN A 173 -21.48 3.60 -7.09
C GLN A 173 -20.79 4.89 -7.51
N ARG A 174 -20.32 4.94 -8.75
CA ARG A 174 -19.53 6.05 -9.27
C ARG A 174 -20.38 7.01 -10.09
N LYS A 175 -19.90 8.25 -10.22
CA LYS A 175 -20.53 9.31 -11.04
C LYS A 175 -20.60 8.94 -12.53
N ASP A 176 -19.75 8.01 -12.99
CA ASP A 176 -19.72 7.50 -14.37
C ASP A 176 -20.70 6.34 -14.62
N GLY A 177 -21.53 5.99 -13.63
CA GLY A 177 -22.54 4.92 -13.75
C GLY A 177 -22.02 3.51 -13.47
N HIS A 178 -20.71 3.34 -13.30
CA HIS A 178 -20.12 2.03 -13.01
C HIS A 178 -20.06 1.74 -11.51
N THR A 179 -20.11 0.45 -11.16
CA THR A 179 -19.84 0.00 -9.80
C THR A 179 -18.37 -0.38 -9.65
N SER A 180 -17.71 0.13 -8.62
CA SER A 180 -16.34 -0.25 -8.28
C SER A 180 -16.27 -1.10 -7.02
N TYR A 181 -15.34 -2.05 -7.02
CA TYR A 181 -15.09 -2.98 -5.92
C TYR A 181 -13.64 -2.90 -5.48
N CYS A 182 -13.39 -3.02 -4.17
CA CYS A 182 -12.05 -3.16 -3.61
C CYS A 182 -11.60 -4.62 -3.70
N TYR A 183 -10.36 -4.82 -4.18
CA TYR A 183 -9.71 -6.13 -4.22
C TYR A 183 -8.49 -6.10 -3.33
N ARG A 184 -8.37 -7.10 -2.45
CA ARG A 184 -7.29 -7.19 -1.48
C ARG A 184 -6.34 -8.36 -1.72
N ILE A 185 -5.05 -8.05 -1.60
CA ILE A 185 -3.98 -9.01 -1.38
C ILE A 185 -3.71 -9.02 0.12
N PHE A 186 -3.88 -10.17 0.78
CA PHE A 186 -3.51 -10.31 2.19
C PHE A 186 -2.07 -10.77 2.31
N PHE A 187 -1.32 -10.15 3.22
CA PHE A 187 0.02 -10.60 3.61
C PHE A 187 -0.08 -11.59 4.76
N GLN A 188 0.92 -12.46 4.86
CA GLN A 188 0.96 -13.41 5.97
C GLN A 188 1.23 -12.69 7.29
N THR A 189 0.39 -12.97 8.30
CA THR A 189 0.39 -12.27 9.59
C THR A 189 1.15 -12.99 10.71
N HIS A 190 1.96 -13.98 10.37
CA HIS A 190 2.87 -14.59 11.36
C HIS A 190 3.81 -13.52 11.94
N ARG A 191 4.00 -13.51 13.25
CA ARG A 191 4.78 -12.50 14.00
C ARG A 191 6.13 -12.21 13.32
N GLU A 192 6.90 -13.24 13.02
CA GLU A 192 8.21 -13.10 12.35
C GLU A 192 8.13 -12.43 10.98
N LYS A 193 7.07 -12.71 10.20
CA LYS A 193 6.90 -12.16 8.85
C LYS A 193 6.53 -10.69 8.91
N VAL A 194 5.71 -10.28 9.88
CA VAL A 194 5.40 -8.87 10.15
C VAL A 194 6.64 -8.12 10.64
N ILE A 195 7.45 -8.72 11.53
CA ILE A 195 8.72 -8.12 11.97
C ILE A 195 9.68 -7.97 10.79
N LYS A 196 9.83 -9.00 9.95
CA LYS A 196 10.68 -8.95 8.74
C LYS A 196 10.19 -7.88 7.75
N PHE A 197 8.88 -7.75 7.56
CA PHE A 197 8.30 -6.66 6.76
C PHE A 197 8.68 -5.29 7.34
N ASN A 198 8.49 -5.09 8.65
CA ASN A 198 8.81 -3.83 9.30
C ASN A 198 10.31 -3.47 9.19
N LYS A 199 11.22 -4.45 9.25
CA LYS A 199 12.65 -4.20 9.04
C LYS A 199 13.00 -3.90 7.58
N LYS A 200 12.24 -4.45 6.63
CA LYS A 200 12.54 -4.38 5.18
C LYS A 200 12.00 -3.12 4.52
N PHE A 201 10.80 -2.68 4.90
CA PHE A 201 10.12 -1.55 4.29
C PHE A 201 10.13 -0.35 5.23
N GLY A 202 10.62 0.78 4.71
CA GLY A 202 10.66 2.05 5.42
C GLY A 202 9.31 2.75 5.41
N LEU A 203 8.48 2.49 4.39
CA LEU A 203 7.25 3.25 4.09
C LEU A 203 7.56 4.76 4.05
N ARG A 204 8.59 5.13 3.27
CA ARG A 204 9.23 6.47 3.32
C ARG A 204 8.25 7.63 3.26
N TYR A 205 7.20 7.50 2.46
CA TYR A 205 6.20 8.54 2.20
C TYR A 205 4.87 8.28 2.93
N ALA A 206 4.93 7.59 4.07
CA ALA A 206 3.79 7.36 4.95
C ALA A 206 4.29 7.21 6.39
N LYS A 207 4.92 8.26 6.93
CA LYS A 207 5.63 8.19 8.22
C LYS A 207 4.74 7.73 9.37
N ASP A 208 3.54 8.28 9.48
CA ASP A 208 2.56 7.89 10.50
C ASP A 208 2.16 6.40 10.39
N LYS A 209 2.13 5.86 9.17
CA LYS A 209 1.85 4.44 8.94
C LYS A 209 3.02 3.58 9.43
N LYS A 210 4.25 4.02 9.18
CA LYS A 210 5.47 3.37 9.67
C LYS A 210 5.53 3.36 11.20
N GLU A 211 5.32 4.48 11.84
CA GLU A 211 5.34 4.61 13.31
C GLU A 211 4.28 3.72 13.97
N ARG A 212 3.06 3.70 13.41
CA ARG A 212 2.00 2.77 13.88
C ARG A 212 2.41 1.31 13.73
N LEU A 213 3.00 0.92 12.59
CA LEU A 213 3.48 -0.45 12.39
C LEU A 213 4.56 -0.83 13.41
N GLU A 214 5.50 0.07 13.67
CA GLU A 214 6.54 -0.14 14.68
C GLU A 214 5.97 -0.31 16.09
N SER A 215 4.99 0.51 16.45
CA SER A 215 4.26 0.38 17.73
C SER A 215 3.59 -0.99 17.85
N ARG A 216 2.89 -1.45 16.80
CA ARG A 216 2.26 -2.78 16.78
C ARG A 216 3.25 -3.93 16.86
N VAL A 217 4.42 -3.79 16.25
CA VAL A 217 5.50 -4.77 16.37
C VAL A 217 6.06 -4.78 17.80
N LYS A 218 6.24 -3.62 18.43
CA LYS A 218 6.70 -3.50 19.82
C LYS A 218 5.71 -4.16 20.79
N GLU A 219 4.41 -3.90 20.64
CA GLU A 219 3.34 -4.56 21.41
C GLU A 219 3.42 -6.09 21.33
N ALA A 220 3.74 -6.63 20.15
CA ALA A 220 3.89 -8.08 19.96
C ALA A 220 5.20 -8.65 20.50
N THR A 221 6.19 -7.81 20.80
CA THR A 221 7.48 -8.23 21.40
C THR A 221 7.57 -8.02 22.91
N TYR A 222 6.65 -7.25 23.51
CA TYR A 222 6.57 -7.10 24.96
C TYR A 222 6.09 -8.40 25.66
N PRO A 223 6.47 -8.63 26.93
CA PRO A 223 6.68 -9.94 27.50
C PRO A 223 5.38 -10.58 27.99
N HIS A 224 4.59 -11.11 27.07
CA HIS A 224 3.83 -12.32 27.38
C HIS A 224 4.69 -13.59 27.18
N ASP A 225 5.87 -13.47 26.57
CA ASP A 225 6.85 -14.55 26.42
C ASP A 225 7.52 -14.95 27.77
N ASN A 226 7.33 -14.17 28.87
CA ASN A 226 7.82 -14.49 30.22
C ASN A 226 6.77 -15.13 31.16
N MET A 227 5.51 -15.27 30.73
CA MET A 227 4.55 -16.11 31.45
C MET A 227 4.53 -17.44 30.74
N GLY A 228 5.22 -18.42 31.33
CA GLY A 228 5.42 -19.75 30.78
C GLY A 228 4.17 -20.29 30.09
N LEU A 229 4.38 -20.91 28.92
CA LEU A 229 3.38 -21.71 28.25
C LEU A 229 2.65 -22.57 29.29
N PRO A 230 1.31 -22.60 29.35
CA PRO A 230 0.64 -23.61 30.15
C PRO A 230 1.09 -24.99 29.62
N PRO A 231 1.42 -25.95 30.50
CA PRO A 231 1.91 -27.24 30.09
C PRO A 231 0.90 -27.88 29.15
N THR A 232 1.37 -28.24 27.97
CA THR A 232 0.61 -29.03 27.01
C THR A 232 0.16 -30.32 27.68
N GLY A 233 -1.15 -30.50 27.81
CA GLY A 233 -1.77 -31.81 27.98
C GLY A 233 -2.08 -32.22 29.41
N GLN A 234 -3.20 -31.73 29.96
CA GLN A 234 -4.05 -32.56 30.81
C GLN A 234 -5.49 -32.47 30.31
N LYS A 235 -5.98 -33.58 29.74
CA LYS A 235 -7.41 -33.81 29.56
C LYS A 235 -7.99 -33.96 30.97
N VAL A 236 -8.83 -33.03 31.38
CA VAL A 236 -9.67 -33.23 32.57
C VAL A 236 -10.74 -34.26 32.16
N VAL A 237 -10.65 -35.46 32.70
CA VAL A 237 -11.72 -36.46 32.64
C VAL A 237 -12.75 -36.06 33.69
N PRO A 238 -14.03 -35.90 33.33
CA PRO A 238 -15.06 -35.57 34.31
C PRO A 238 -15.41 -36.82 35.13
N ASN A 239 -15.44 -36.66 36.46
CA ASN A 239 -16.18 -37.53 37.38
C ASN A 239 -17.59 -36.97 37.56
#